data_AF-A0A3D5DN46-F1
#
_entry.id   AF-A0A3D5DN46-F1
#
_cell.length_a   1.000
_cell.length_b   1.000
_cell.length_c   1.000
_cell.angle_alpha   90.00
_cell.angle_beta   90.00
_cell.angle_gamma   90.00
#
_symmetry.space_group_name_H-M   'P 1'
#
loop_
_entity.id
_entity.type
_entity.pdbx_description
1 polymer ?
#
loop_
_entity_poly.entity_id
_entity_poly.type
_entity_poly.pdbx_seq_one_letter_code
_entity_poly.pdbx_strand_id
1 'polypeptide(L)'
;MPTAGSSTPILFLHGYWHGSWCWAEVLARLTGAGTRALAVDLAGHGLRARHPAAVTRRPFDASLLATGASPVADVDLDQAGELLLSQLEQLGAGDPVVVVAHSMGGVVLTRAAQLAPGLVAHAVY
;
A
#
# COMPACT_ATOMS: atom_id res chain seq x y z
N MET A 1 14.49 -34.81 -1.57
CA MET A 1 14.70 -33.50 -2.23
C MET A 1 14.51 -32.42 -1.19
N PRO A 2 15.40 -31.43 -1.05
CA PRO A 2 15.17 -30.34 -0.10
C PRO A 2 13.96 -29.56 -0.57
N THR A 3 12.92 -29.46 0.26
CA THR A 3 11.82 -28.52 0.06
C THR A 3 12.43 -27.13 0.07
N ALA A 4 12.30 -26.36 -1.03
CA ALA A 4 12.70 -24.97 -1.07
C ALA A 4 12.11 -24.27 0.16
N GLY A 5 12.96 -23.79 1.07
CA GLY A 5 12.51 -23.05 2.24
C GLY A 5 11.69 -21.87 1.76
N SER A 6 10.44 -21.77 2.21
CA SER A 6 9.56 -20.65 1.92
C SER A 6 10.27 -19.36 2.36
N SER A 7 10.79 -18.59 1.40
CA SER A 7 11.34 -17.27 1.70
C SER A 7 10.19 -16.36 2.16
N THR A 8 10.36 -15.67 3.28
CA THR A 8 9.39 -14.68 3.78
C THR A 8 9.03 -13.71 2.66
N PRO A 9 7.74 -13.52 2.33
CA PRO A 9 7.35 -12.65 1.24
C PRO A 9 7.63 -11.18 1.58
N ILE A 10 7.82 -10.37 0.55
CA ILE A 10 8.13 -8.94 0.68
C ILE A 10 6.97 -8.12 0.12
N LEU A 11 6.45 -7.18 0.92
CA LEU A 11 5.47 -6.20 0.49
C LEU A 11 6.11 -4.82 0.38
N PHE A 12 5.90 -4.14 -0.75
CA PHE A 12 6.36 -2.78 -1.01
C PHE A 12 5.20 -1.79 -0.91
N LEU A 13 5.38 -0.76 -0.09
CA LEU A 13 4.41 0.32 0.12
C LEU A 13 5.03 1.66 -0.30
N HIS A 14 4.37 2.34 -1.23
CA HIS A 14 4.84 3.64 -1.72
C HIS A 14 4.50 4.78 -0.74
N GLY A 15 5.12 5.95 -0.95
CA GLY A 15 4.79 7.19 -0.25
C GLY A 15 3.80 8.06 -1.04
N TYR A 16 3.49 9.25 -0.54
CA TYR A 16 2.63 10.17 -1.29
C TYR A 16 3.18 10.48 -2.70
N TRP A 17 2.27 10.87 -3.60
CA TRP A 17 2.55 11.21 -4.99
C TRP A 17 2.99 10.04 -5.89
N HIS A 18 2.89 8.81 -5.38
CA HIS A 18 3.21 7.58 -6.12
C HIS A 18 2.04 6.60 -6.09
N GLY A 19 2.22 5.48 -6.79
CA GLY A 19 1.45 4.26 -6.63
C GLY A 19 2.40 3.06 -6.62
N SER A 20 1.87 1.87 -6.38
CA SER A 20 2.57 0.58 -6.43
C SER A 20 3.46 0.39 -7.67
N TRP A 21 3.07 0.99 -8.80
CA TRP A 21 3.83 1.01 -10.05
C TRP A 21 5.27 1.53 -9.91
N CYS A 22 5.59 2.35 -8.90
CA CYS A 22 6.95 2.85 -8.70
C CYS A 22 7.95 1.75 -8.35
N TRP A 23 7.47 0.58 -7.91
CA TRP A 23 8.27 -0.58 -7.56
C TRP A 23 8.40 -1.60 -8.68
N ALA A 24 7.88 -1.32 -9.89
CA ALA A 24 7.79 -2.31 -10.97
C ALA A 24 9.14 -2.96 -11.33
N GLU A 25 10.22 -2.19 -11.45
CA GLU A 25 11.55 -2.73 -11.75
C GLU A 25 12.13 -3.58 -10.60
N VAL A 26 11.89 -3.17 -9.36
CA VAL A 26 12.33 -3.91 -8.17
C VAL A 26 11.59 -5.23 -8.07
N LEU A 27 10.26 -5.21 -8.26
CA LEU A 27 9.44 -6.41 -8.31
C LEU A 27 9.90 -7.35 -9.42
N ALA A 28 10.16 -6.85 -10.63
CA ALA A 28 10.63 -7.68 -11.73
C ALA A 28 11.95 -8.40 -11.41
N ARG A 29 12.90 -7.71 -10.78
CA ARG A 29 14.18 -8.30 -10.36
C ARG A 29 14.01 -9.35 -9.27
N LEU A 30 13.22 -9.06 -8.23
CA LEU A 30 13.01 -9.97 -7.10
C LEU A 30 12.23 -11.22 -7.51
N THR A 31 11.14 -11.04 -8.26
CA THR A 31 10.33 -12.16 -8.74
C THR A 31 11.09 -13.00 -9.78
N GLY A 32 11.91 -12.36 -10.62
CA GLY A 32 12.83 -13.06 -11.53
C GLY A 32 13.90 -13.89 -10.80
N ALA A 33 14.24 -13.53 -9.57
CA ALA A 33 15.12 -14.30 -8.68
C ALA A 33 14.37 -15.32 -7.80
N GLY A 34 13.06 -15.49 -7.99
CA GLY A 34 12.23 -16.44 -7.24
C GLY A 34 11.73 -15.94 -5.89
N THR A 35 11.94 -14.66 -5.54
CA THR A 35 11.39 -14.07 -4.32
C THR A 35 9.91 -13.74 -4.50
N ARG A 36 9.08 -14.15 -3.53
CA ARG A 36 7.66 -13.75 -3.46
C ARG A 36 7.59 -12.27 -3.06
N ALA A 37 7.18 -11.40 -3.97
CA ALA A 37 7.09 -9.97 -3.72
C ALA A 37 5.81 -9.36 -4.32
N LEU A 38 5.25 -8.36 -3.64
CA LEU A 38 4.07 -7.61 -4.07
C LEU A 38 4.26 -6.13 -3.76
N ALA A 39 3.81 -5.23 -4.64
CA ALA A 39 3.65 -3.82 -4.31
C ALA A 39 2.17 -3.48 -4.26
N VAL A 40 1.77 -2.67 -3.29
CA VAL A 40 0.37 -2.27 -3.07
C VAL A 40 0.23 -0.76 -2.99
N ASP A 41 -0.98 -0.28 -3.26
CA ASP A 41 -1.31 1.13 -3.18
C ASP A 41 -1.73 1.51 -1.74
N LEU A 42 -1.32 2.69 -1.29
CA LEU A 42 -1.88 3.34 -0.11
C LEU A 42 -3.39 3.54 -0.27
N ALA A 43 -4.12 3.60 0.86
CA ALA A 43 -5.53 3.97 0.85
C ALA A 43 -5.75 5.30 0.11
N GLY A 44 -6.71 5.33 -0.82
CA GLY A 44 -6.99 6.49 -1.65
C GLY A 44 -5.99 6.79 -2.78
N HIS A 45 -5.00 5.92 -3.02
CA HIS A 45 -3.96 6.10 -4.05
C HIS A 45 -4.02 5.02 -5.14
N GLY A 46 -3.23 5.24 -6.19
CA GLY A 46 -3.05 4.30 -7.30
C GLY A 46 -4.36 3.92 -7.99
N LEU A 47 -4.56 2.63 -8.23
CA LEU A 47 -5.73 2.13 -8.97
C LEU A 47 -7.05 2.26 -8.19
N ARG A 48 -6.98 2.47 -6.87
CA ARG A 48 -8.13 2.71 -5.99
C ARG A 48 -8.36 4.19 -5.71
N ALA A 49 -7.58 5.09 -6.32
CA ALA A 49 -7.78 6.51 -6.17
C ALA A 49 -9.13 6.95 -6.74
N ARG A 50 -9.88 7.69 -5.93
CA ARG A 50 -11.13 8.33 -6.36
C ARG A 50 -10.83 9.76 -6.79
N HIS A 51 -11.33 10.15 -7.96
CA HIS A 51 -11.17 11.52 -8.45
C HIS A 51 -12.25 12.45 -7.89
N PRO A 52 -11.91 13.71 -7.53
CA PRO A 52 -12.92 14.68 -7.12
C PRO A 52 -13.96 14.86 -8.23
N ALA A 53 -15.26 14.74 -7.91
CA ALA A 53 -16.33 14.84 -8.90
C ALA A 53 -16.26 16.14 -9.72
N ALA A 54 -15.74 17.21 -9.12
CA ALA A 54 -15.49 18.49 -9.77
C ALA A 54 -14.68 18.39 -11.07
N VAL A 55 -13.72 17.46 -11.18
CA VAL A 55 -12.80 17.40 -12.34
C VAL A 55 -13.47 16.76 -13.56
N THR A 56 -14.42 15.84 -13.34
CA THR A 56 -15.11 15.10 -14.41
C THR A 56 -16.49 15.65 -14.74
N ARG A 57 -17.14 16.39 -13.83
CA ARG A 57 -18.50 16.94 -14.04
C ARG A 57 -18.59 17.88 -15.24
N ARG A 58 -19.64 17.74 -16.06
CA ARG A 58 -19.96 18.65 -17.18
C ARG A 58 -21.44 19.08 -17.16
N PRO A 59 -21.78 20.37 -17.36
CA PRO A 59 -20.86 21.52 -17.52
C PRO A 59 -19.98 21.73 -16.27
N PHE A 60 -18.84 22.40 -16.44
CA PHE A 60 -17.88 22.62 -15.34
C PHE A 60 -18.54 23.40 -14.20
N ASP A 61 -18.33 22.93 -12.96
CA ASP A 61 -18.91 23.49 -11.75
C ASP A 61 -17.78 24.01 -10.85
N ALA A 62 -17.53 25.32 -10.92
CA ALA A 62 -16.47 25.97 -10.16
C ALA A 62 -16.71 25.91 -8.64
N SER A 63 -17.97 25.93 -8.20
CA SER A 63 -18.30 25.83 -6.78
C SER A 63 -17.94 24.45 -6.25
N LEU A 64 -18.27 23.39 -6.99
CA LEU A 64 -17.93 22.02 -6.59
C LEU A 64 -16.41 21.81 -6.52
N LEU A 65 -15.63 22.45 -7.39
CA LEU A 65 -14.17 22.41 -7.29
C LEU A 65 -13.66 23.13 -6.04
N ALA A 66 -14.23 24.29 -5.72
CA ALA A 66 -13.77 25.12 -4.61
C ALA A 66 -14.14 24.57 -3.23
N THR A 67 -15.30 23.92 -3.09
CA THR A 67 -15.84 23.52 -1.78
C THR A 67 -16.18 22.04 -1.65
N GLY A 68 -16.05 21.27 -2.72
CA GLY A 68 -16.31 19.83 -2.69
C GLY A 68 -15.36 19.09 -1.76
N ALA A 69 -15.91 18.16 -0.97
CA ALA A 69 -15.09 17.31 -0.12
C ALA A 69 -14.10 16.49 -0.95
N SER A 70 -12.89 16.31 -0.41
CA SER A 70 -11.91 15.41 -1.01
C SER A 70 -12.45 13.98 -1.03
N PRO A 71 -12.27 13.21 -2.11
CA PRO A 71 -12.64 11.80 -2.15
C PRO A 71 -11.87 10.91 -1.16
N VAL A 72 -10.85 11.45 -0.49
CA VAL A 72 -10.09 10.79 0.57
C VAL A 72 -10.26 11.48 1.92
N ALA A 73 -11.29 12.33 2.09
CA ALA A 73 -11.55 13.05 3.34
C ALA A 73 -11.86 12.12 4.53
N ASP A 74 -12.32 10.91 4.23
CA ASP A 74 -12.60 9.84 5.19
C ASP A 74 -11.39 8.96 5.51
N VAL A 75 -10.31 9.05 4.73
CA VAL A 75 -9.12 8.20 4.88
C VAL A 75 -8.20 8.75 5.97
N ASP A 76 -8.20 8.07 7.12
CA ASP A 76 -7.28 8.34 8.22
C ASP A 76 -6.13 7.31 8.30
N LEU A 77 -5.25 7.49 9.29
CA LEU A 77 -4.10 6.62 9.49
C LEU A 77 -4.50 5.20 9.94
N ASP A 78 -5.62 5.05 10.65
CA ASP A 78 -6.10 3.75 11.12
C ASP A 78 -6.64 2.94 9.95
N GLN A 79 -7.47 3.54 9.11
CA GLN A 79 -7.97 2.91 7.89
C GLN A 79 -6.83 2.56 6.93
N ALA A 80 -5.82 3.42 6.79
CA ALA A 80 -4.64 3.11 5.99
C ALA A 80 -3.86 1.92 6.57
N GLY A 81 -3.70 1.86 7.89
CA GLY A 81 -3.07 0.75 8.60
C GLY A 81 -3.83 -0.56 8.45
N GLU A 82 -5.14 -0.56 8.66
CA GLU A 82 -6.02 -1.72 8.50
C GLU A 82 -6.01 -2.26 7.07
N LEU A 83 -6.02 -1.37 6.07
CA LEU A 83 -5.88 -1.79 4.68
C LEU A 83 -4.53 -2.51 4.48
N LEU A 84 -3.44 -1.95 4.99
CA LEU A 84 -2.13 -2.62 4.91
C LEU A 84 -2.16 -3.98 5.60
N LEU A 85 -2.74 -4.11 6.79
CA LEU A 85 -2.87 -5.39 7.48
C LEU A 85 -3.59 -6.44 6.63
N SER A 86 -4.69 -6.07 5.99
CA SER A 86 -5.41 -6.99 5.09
C SER A 86 -4.54 -7.48 3.92
N GLN A 87 -3.65 -6.62 3.41
CA GLN A 87 -2.70 -6.98 2.34
C GLN A 87 -1.59 -7.90 2.86
N LEU A 88 -1.11 -7.69 4.09
CA LEU A 88 -0.12 -8.57 4.73
C LEU A 88 -0.70 -9.96 4.99
N GLU A 89 -1.93 -10.05 5.51
CA GLU A 89 -2.61 -11.33 5.72
C GLU A 89 -2.79 -12.10 4.42
N GLN A 90 -3.21 -11.41 3.35
CA GLN A 90 -3.37 -12.01 2.02
C GLN A 90 -2.06 -12.53 1.44
N LEU A 91 -0.97 -11.76 1.54
CA LEU A 91 0.33 -12.17 0.99
C LEU A 91 1.02 -13.26 1.83
N GLY A 92 0.94 -13.10 3.16
CA GLY A 92 1.56 -13.97 4.14
C GLY A 92 0.86 -15.32 4.29
N ALA A 93 -0.46 -15.39 4.00
CA ALA A 93 -1.27 -16.60 4.16
C ALA A 93 -1.15 -17.22 5.57
N GLY A 94 -1.03 -16.36 6.59
CA GLY A 94 -0.82 -16.73 7.99
C GLY A 94 0.61 -16.51 8.52
N ASP A 95 1.60 -16.36 7.64
CA ASP A 95 2.98 -16.03 8.01
C ASP A 95 3.25 -14.52 8.00
N PRO A 96 4.17 -14.02 8.85
CA PRO A 96 4.57 -12.61 8.83
C PRO A 96 5.30 -12.22 7.54
N VAL A 97 5.24 -10.94 7.18
CA VAL A 97 5.73 -10.41 5.90
C VAL A 97 6.81 -9.35 6.13
N VAL A 98 7.83 -9.29 5.28
CA VAL A 98 8.78 -8.16 5.27
C VAL A 98 8.12 -6.99 4.57
N VAL A 99 8.06 -5.82 5.21
CA VAL A 99 7.45 -4.63 4.62
C VAL A 99 8.50 -3.57 4.35
N VAL A 100 8.62 -3.16 3.10
CA VAL A 100 9.47 -2.05 2.65
C VAL A 100 8.57 -0.87 2.35
N ALA A 101 8.76 0.24 3.05
CA ALA A 101 7.87 1.39 2.97
C ALA A 101 8.63 2.69 2.84
N HIS A 102 8.27 3.53 1.85
CA HIS A 102 8.93 4.81 1.61
C HIS A 102 8.07 5.99 2.09
N SER A 103 8.67 6.97 2.78
CA SER A 103 8.03 8.24 3.18
C SER A 103 6.73 8.00 3.98
N MET A 104 5.58 8.51 3.52
CA MET A 104 4.28 8.29 4.18
C MET A 104 3.94 6.80 4.34
N GLY A 105 4.43 5.93 3.43
CA GLY A 105 4.30 4.49 3.60
C GLY A 105 4.89 4.02 4.93
N GLY A 106 5.99 4.62 5.39
CA GLY A 106 6.61 4.31 6.68
C GLY A 106 5.72 4.66 7.87
N VAL A 107 4.96 5.77 7.80
CA VAL A 107 3.99 6.15 8.85
C VAL A 107 2.86 5.11 8.93
N VAL A 108 2.34 4.69 7.77
CA VAL A 108 1.30 3.65 7.69
C VAL A 108 1.83 2.30 8.16
N LEU A 109 3.05 1.91 7.77
CA LEU A 109 3.71 0.70 8.26
C LEU A 109 3.89 0.74 9.79
N THR A 110 4.33 1.87 10.34
CA THR A 110 4.46 2.03 11.79
C THR A 110 3.11 1.79 12.48
N ARG A 111 2.02 2.35 11.93
CA ARG A 111 0.68 2.13 12.49
C ARG A 111 0.24 0.67 12.40
N ALA A 112 0.42 0.03 11.24
CA ALA A 112 0.07 -1.38 11.05
C ALA A 112 0.86 -2.29 12.00
N ALA A 113 2.16 -2.05 12.18
CA ALA A 113 3.00 -2.81 13.10
C ALA A 113 2.57 -2.61 14.57
N GLN A 114 2.03 -1.45 14.94
CA GLN A 114 1.44 -1.23 16.28
C GLN A 114 0.15 -2.03 16.48
N LEU A 115 -0.70 -2.10 15.44
CA LEU A 115 -1.99 -2.79 15.50
C LEU A 115 -1.83 -4.32 15.50
N ALA A 116 -0.91 -4.84 14.70
CA ALA A 116 -0.67 -6.29 14.59
C ALA A 116 0.83 -6.59 14.35
N PRO A 117 1.69 -6.48 15.38
CA PRO A 117 3.14 -6.68 15.24
C PRO A 117 3.49 -8.08 14.73
N GLY A 118 2.66 -9.09 15.01
CA GLY A 118 2.86 -10.47 14.57
C GLY A 118 2.73 -10.69 13.05
N LEU A 119 2.22 -9.72 12.29
CA LEU A 119 2.12 -9.80 10.82
C LEU A 119 3.33 -9.18 10.10
N VAL A 120 4.19 -8.44 10.80
CA VAL A 120 5.37 -7.78 10.23
C VAL A 120 6.61 -8.54 10.67
N ALA A 121 7.23 -9.28 9.75
CA ALA A 121 8.48 -9.97 10.03
C ALA A 121 9.58 -8.94 10.29
N HIS A 122 9.78 -8.03 9.34
CA HIS A 122 10.76 -6.94 9.39
C HIS A 122 10.16 -5.69 8.74
N ALA A 123 10.41 -4.52 9.32
CA ALA A 123 10.06 -3.22 8.76
C ALA A 123 11.29 -2.53 8.18
N VAL A 124 11.21 -2.08 6.93
CA VAL A 124 12.26 -1.34 6.22
C VAL A 124 11.68 0.01 5.81
N TYR A 125 12.36 1.10 6.20
CA TYR A 125 11.94 2.49 5.99
C TYR A 125 12.82 3.21 4.96
#